data_AF-A0A9D5G347-F1
#
_entry.id   AF-A0A9D5G347-F1
#
_cell.length_a   1.000
_cell.length_b   1.000
_cell.length_c   1.000
_cell.angle_alpha   90.00
_cell.angle_beta   90.00
_cell.angle_gamma   90.00
#
_symmetry.space_group_name_H-M   'P 1'
#
loop_
_entity.id
_entity.type
_entity.pdbx_description
1 polymer ?
#
loop_
_entity_poly.entity_id
_entity_poly.type
_entity_poly.pdbx_seq_one_letter_code
_entity_poly.pdbx_strand_id
1 'polypeptide(L)'
;MTVPETAAEIARAVNERELSAAAIAAEFEARIHLREAAVGAFLTQTGALALAHAERVDARVRAGEELPLAGVPLAIKDNMCLTGTRTTCGSKILENWTAPYTATAVQRLLDAGALPVGKTNLDEFAMGSSCENSALGTTRNPWDRERVPGGSSGGSVAAVAAGEAVLALGSDTGGSIREPAAFCGVVGFKPTYGRVSRYGLIAFASSLDQIGPVARTVQDAARCYDVMAGHDPLDATSLARPVAATHNGLRDDLRGVRIGLVNEFTLSALGADVRATYERAYADLEGLGADLVDVSLPTADYGVATYYLIAPAECSSNLARFDGMRYGLRVPGADVAETYERTRAAGFGDEVKRRILIGTHALSSGYYDAYYVRAQKARTLIAADFATAFQRCDAIAAPAAASEAFRFAAKSDPYSMYLMDYYTIPMSLAGLPSLSVTCGTV
;
A
#
# COMPACT_ATOMS: atom_id res chain seq x y z
N MET A 1 -10.81 10.34 28.32
CA MET A 1 -11.26 8.94 28.21
C MET A 1 -10.11 8.17 27.59
N THR A 2 -9.70 7.03 28.14
CA THR A 2 -8.65 6.23 27.49
C THR A 2 -9.30 5.42 26.38
N VAL A 3 -9.09 5.83 25.13
CA VAL A 3 -9.56 5.07 23.95
C VAL A 3 -8.61 3.90 23.72
N PRO A 4 -9.12 2.67 23.49
CA PRO A 4 -8.26 1.53 23.18
C PRO A 4 -7.43 1.77 21.93
N GLU A 5 -6.27 1.10 21.84
CA GLU A 5 -5.29 1.37 20.77
C GLU A 5 -5.30 0.32 19.65
N THR A 6 -6.03 -0.78 19.80
CA THR A 6 -6.15 -1.82 18.75
C THR A 6 -7.52 -1.85 18.12
N ALA A 7 -7.61 -2.29 16.86
CA ALA A 7 -8.89 -2.43 16.17
C ALA A 7 -9.82 -3.42 16.88
N ALA A 8 -9.25 -4.51 17.41
CA ALA A 8 -9.97 -5.51 18.17
C ALA A 8 -10.63 -4.94 19.43
N GLU A 9 -9.90 -4.16 20.23
CA GLU A 9 -10.42 -3.60 21.47
C GLU A 9 -11.46 -2.49 21.22
N ILE A 10 -11.25 -1.64 20.20
CA ILE A 10 -12.22 -0.62 19.82
C ILE A 10 -13.52 -1.28 19.36
N ALA A 11 -13.43 -2.25 18.45
CA ALA A 11 -14.61 -2.95 17.95
C ALA A 11 -15.38 -3.63 19.08
N ARG A 12 -14.68 -4.29 20.02
CA ARG A 12 -15.31 -4.89 21.21
C ARG A 12 -16.03 -3.84 22.06
N ALA A 13 -15.33 -2.77 22.45
CA ALA A 13 -15.88 -1.74 23.33
C ALA A 13 -17.12 -1.04 22.72
N VAL A 14 -17.14 -0.84 21.40
CA VAL A 14 -18.30 -0.26 20.71
C VAL A 14 -19.44 -1.27 20.63
N ASN A 15 -19.20 -2.52 20.24
CA ASN A 15 -20.24 -3.56 20.19
C ASN A 15 -20.87 -3.82 21.56
N GLU A 16 -20.07 -3.80 22.63
CA GLU A 16 -20.51 -3.95 24.03
C GLU A 16 -21.15 -2.67 24.59
N ARG A 17 -21.15 -1.58 23.82
CA ARG A 17 -21.70 -0.26 24.18
C ARG A 17 -21.01 0.37 25.39
N GLU A 18 -19.78 -0.04 25.68
CA GLU A 18 -18.90 0.60 26.67
C GLU A 18 -18.46 1.99 26.18
N LEU A 19 -18.24 2.10 24.87
CA LEU A 19 -17.92 3.33 24.15
C LEU A 19 -18.86 3.49 22.95
N SER A 20 -19.12 4.74 22.52
CA SER A 20 -19.80 5.00 21.26
C SER A 20 -18.79 5.19 20.13
N ALA A 21 -19.13 4.77 18.92
CA ALA A 21 -18.35 5.06 17.72
C ALA A 21 -18.19 6.59 17.54
N ALA A 22 -19.21 7.38 17.89
CA ALA A 22 -19.12 8.85 17.82
C ALA A 22 -18.04 9.42 18.75
N ALA A 23 -17.88 8.86 19.96
CA ALA A 23 -16.81 9.26 20.87
C ALA A 23 -15.42 8.87 20.33
N ILE A 24 -15.31 7.70 19.68
CA ILE A 24 -14.08 7.29 19.00
C ILE A 24 -13.74 8.25 17.85
N ALA A 25 -14.73 8.61 17.02
CA ALA A 25 -14.55 9.54 15.91
C ALA A 25 -14.01 10.90 16.38
N ALA A 26 -14.62 11.47 17.42
CA ALA A 26 -14.23 12.75 18.00
C ALA A 26 -12.80 12.72 18.59
N GLU A 27 -12.43 11.64 19.28
CA GLU A 27 -11.07 11.46 19.78
C GLU A 27 -10.04 11.42 18.65
N PHE A 28 -10.31 10.65 17.59
CA PHE A 28 -9.36 10.53 16.48
C PHE A 28 -9.28 11.80 15.63
N GLU A 29 -10.38 12.55 15.50
CA GLU A 29 -10.34 13.90 14.93
C GLU A 29 -9.43 14.84 15.74
N ALA A 30 -9.50 14.80 17.07
CA ALA A 30 -8.61 15.56 17.93
C ALA A 30 -7.13 15.12 17.81
N ARG A 31 -6.86 13.81 17.69
CA ARG A 31 -5.51 13.27 17.45
C ARG A 31 -4.93 13.75 16.12
N ILE A 32 -5.72 13.69 15.05
CA ILE A 32 -5.34 14.21 13.73
C ILE A 32 -5.04 15.70 13.82
N HIS A 33 -5.91 16.50 14.46
CA HIS A 33 -5.70 17.93 14.61
C HIS A 33 -4.37 18.28 15.32
N LEU A 34 -3.98 17.47 16.31
CA LEU A 34 -2.75 17.69 17.08
C LEU A 34 -1.48 17.29 16.32
N ARG A 35 -1.54 16.25 15.49
CA ARG A 35 -0.35 15.59 14.91
C ARG A 35 -0.13 15.94 13.44
N GLU A 36 -1.19 16.22 12.68
CA GLU A 36 -1.14 16.26 11.22
C GLU A 36 -0.23 17.38 10.70
N ALA A 37 -0.18 18.54 11.36
CA ALA A 37 0.70 19.64 10.93
C ALA A 37 2.18 19.24 10.91
N ALA A 38 2.57 18.25 11.72
CA ALA A 38 3.92 17.73 11.77
C ALA A 38 4.16 16.51 10.87
N VAL A 39 3.11 15.74 10.55
CA VAL A 39 3.21 14.48 9.81
C VAL A 39 2.86 14.69 8.33
N GLY A 40 1.79 15.42 8.02
CA GLY A 40 1.30 15.61 6.66
C GLY A 40 0.79 14.30 6.04
N ALA A 41 0.10 13.48 6.83
CA ALA A 41 -0.38 12.17 6.38
C ALA A 41 -1.62 12.26 5.47
N PHE A 42 -2.43 13.32 5.57
CA PHE A 42 -3.74 13.43 4.91
C PHE A 42 -3.79 14.53 3.83
N LEU A 43 -4.33 14.20 2.66
CA LEU A 43 -4.67 15.17 1.61
C LEU A 43 -6.10 15.71 1.76
N THR A 44 -7.00 14.89 2.32
CA THR A 44 -8.38 15.28 2.62
C THR A 44 -8.79 14.66 3.94
N GLN A 45 -8.97 15.47 4.98
CA GLN A 45 -9.56 15.01 6.24
C GLN A 45 -11.07 14.89 6.08
N THR A 46 -11.67 13.86 6.69
CA THR A 46 -13.09 13.55 6.51
C THR A 46 -13.85 13.47 7.85
N GLY A 47 -13.50 14.31 8.83
CA GLY A 47 -14.09 14.31 10.18
C GLY A 47 -15.63 14.30 10.19
N ALA A 48 -16.28 15.17 9.42
CA ALA A 48 -17.74 15.19 9.30
C ALA A 48 -18.32 13.87 8.74
N LEU A 49 -17.64 13.25 7.76
CA LEU A 49 -18.05 11.95 7.21
C LEU A 49 -17.80 10.82 8.21
N ALA A 50 -16.69 10.86 8.94
CA ALA A 50 -16.36 9.91 9.99
C ALA A 50 -17.43 9.91 11.09
N LEU A 51 -17.85 11.10 11.54
CA LEU A 51 -18.91 11.27 12.53
C LEU A 51 -20.27 10.75 12.01
N ALA A 52 -20.64 11.08 10.76
CA ALA A 52 -21.87 10.56 10.16
C ALA A 52 -21.86 9.02 10.02
N HIS A 53 -20.70 8.41 9.74
CA HIS A 53 -20.54 6.96 9.76
C HIS A 53 -20.65 6.40 11.18
N ALA A 54 -20.06 7.08 12.16
CA ALA A 54 -20.09 6.68 13.55
C ALA A 54 -21.51 6.65 14.13
N GLU A 55 -22.33 7.65 13.83
CA GLU A 55 -23.74 7.67 14.23
C GLU A 55 -24.54 6.47 13.66
N ARG A 56 -24.24 6.06 12.42
CA ARG A 56 -24.85 4.87 11.80
C ARG A 56 -24.38 3.59 12.46
N VAL A 57 -23.09 3.47 12.79
CA VAL A 57 -22.52 2.34 13.52
C VAL A 57 -23.19 2.21 14.88
N ASP A 58 -23.27 3.30 15.64
CA ASP A 58 -23.94 3.32 16.94
C ASP A 58 -25.41 2.91 16.85
N ALA A 59 -26.12 3.34 15.80
CA ALA A 59 -27.51 2.94 15.57
C ALA A 59 -27.65 1.43 15.28
N ARG A 60 -26.77 0.86 14.45
CA ARG A 60 -26.74 -0.57 14.12
C ARG A 60 -26.43 -1.43 15.35
N VAL A 61 -25.42 -1.04 16.13
CA VAL A 61 -25.06 -1.71 17.38
C VAL A 61 -26.21 -1.64 18.40
N ARG A 62 -26.90 -0.49 18.52
CA ARG A 62 -28.10 -0.38 19.37
C ARG A 62 -29.23 -1.30 18.92
N ALA A 63 -29.38 -1.51 17.61
CA ALA A 63 -30.34 -2.45 17.03
C ALA A 63 -29.95 -3.93 17.21
N GLY A 64 -28.77 -4.23 17.78
CA GLY A 64 -28.32 -5.59 18.09
C GLY A 64 -27.46 -6.22 17.00
N GLU A 65 -27.01 -5.45 16.01
CA GLU A 65 -26.05 -5.92 15.01
C GLU A 65 -24.62 -5.89 15.58
N GLU A 66 -23.88 -6.98 15.43
CA GLU A 66 -22.46 -7.05 15.79
C GLU A 66 -21.60 -6.74 14.55
N LEU A 67 -20.72 -5.74 14.66
CA LEU A 67 -19.92 -5.24 13.55
C LEU A 67 -18.44 -5.53 13.76
N PRO A 68 -17.74 -6.22 12.83
CA PRO A 68 -16.34 -6.65 13.03
C PRO A 68 -15.35 -5.52 13.27
N LEU A 69 -15.64 -4.31 12.75
CA LEU A 69 -14.81 -3.12 12.86
C LEU A 69 -15.59 -1.95 13.45
N ALA A 70 -16.56 -2.21 14.33
CA ALA A 70 -17.41 -1.19 14.95
C ALA A 70 -16.60 0.00 15.49
N GLY A 71 -16.73 1.16 14.86
CA GLY A 71 -16.09 2.40 15.30
C GLY A 71 -14.59 2.49 15.06
N VAL A 72 -13.98 1.53 14.34
CA VAL A 72 -12.52 1.51 14.11
C VAL A 72 -12.10 2.62 13.13
N PRO A 73 -11.19 3.54 13.52
CA PRO A 73 -10.68 4.60 12.64
C PRO A 73 -9.86 4.05 11.46
N LEU A 74 -10.26 4.44 10.24
CA LEU A 74 -9.70 3.98 8.98
C LEU A 74 -9.20 5.15 8.13
N ALA A 75 -7.90 5.15 7.84
CA ALA A 75 -7.29 6.03 6.84
C ALA A 75 -7.24 5.32 5.46
N ILE A 76 -7.49 6.06 4.37
CA ILE A 76 -7.63 5.47 3.03
C ILE A 76 -6.67 6.15 2.06
N LYS A 77 -5.75 5.40 1.45
CA LYS A 77 -4.86 5.98 0.41
C LYS A 77 -5.65 6.69 -0.68
N ASP A 78 -5.23 7.90 -1.05
CA ASP A 78 -6.01 8.78 -1.92
C ASP A 78 -6.08 8.34 -3.41
N ASN A 79 -5.53 7.17 -3.76
CA ASN A 79 -5.80 6.50 -5.03
C ASN A 79 -6.96 5.49 -4.96
N MET A 80 -7.66 5.38 -3.83
CA MET A 80 -8.89 4.61 -3.70
C MET A 80 -10.09 5.56 -3.67
N CYS A 81 -11.08 5.27 -4.51
CA CYS A 81 -12.29 6.06 -4.60
C CYS A 81 -13.14 5.91 -3.33
N LEU A 82 -13.64 7.03 -2.82
CA LEU A 82 -14.63 7.09 -1.75
C LEU A 82 -15.68 8.14 -2.14
N THR A 83 -16.93 7.70 -2.31
CA THR A 83 -18.01 8.54 -2.85
C THR A 83 -18.12 9.87 -2.11
N GLY A 84 -18.21 10.97 -2.85
CA GLY A 84 -18.38 12.31 -2.29
C GLY A 84 -17.11 12.91 -1.68
N THR A 85 -15.97 12.23 -1.75
CA THR A 85 -14.67 12.77 -1.33
C THR A 85 -13.76 12.99 -2.52
N ARG A 86 -12.80 13.92 -2.37
CA ARG A 86 -11.75 14.08 -3.38
C ARG A 86 -10.89 12.81 -3.45
N THR A 87 -10.54 12.42 -4.67
CA THR A 87 -9.62 11.31 -4.93
C THR A 87 -8.61 11.79 -5.96
N THR A 88 -7.48 12.30 -5.47
CA THR A 88 -6.55 13.09 -6.29
C THR A 88 -5.34 12.30 -6.76
N CYS A 89 -5.10 11.13 -6.17
CA CYS A 89 -3.87 10.36 -6.38
C CYS A 89 -2.58 11.17 -6.10
N GLY A 90 -2.65 12.22 -5.26
CA GLY A 90 -1.52 13.12 -5.02
C GLY A 90 -1.13 13.94 -6.25
N SER A 91 -2.04 14.10 -7.22
CA SER A 91 -1.78 14.75 -8.52
C SER A 91 -2.62 16.00 -8.73
N LYS A 92 -2.04 16.98 -9.43
CA LYS A 92 -2.77 18.17 -9.90
C LYS A 92 -3.84 17.83 -10.93
N ILE A 93 -3.66 16.76 -11.70
CA ILE A 93 -4.61 16.39 -12.76
C ILE A 93 -5.97 15.94 -12.19
N LEU A 94 -6.01 15.50 -10.92
CA LEU A 94 -7.21 15.06 -10.21
C LEU A 94 -7.47 15.84 -8.91
N GLU A 95 -6.75 16.94 -8.66
CA GLU A 95 -6.81 17.71 -7.39
C GLU A 95 -8.23 18.05 -6.92
N ASN A 96 -9.12 18.33 -7.87
CA ASN A 96 -10.51 18.71 -7.62
C ASN A 96 -11.53 17.62 -8.01
N TRP A 97 -11.08 16.42 -8.37
CA TRP A 97 -11.98 15.35 -8.77
C TRP A 97 -12.62 14.68 -7.54
N THR A 98 -13.94 14.73 -7.48
CA THR A 98 -14.74 14.05 -6.45
C THR A 98 -15.21 12.70 -6.99
N ALA A 99 -14.91 11.63 -6.25
CA ALA A 99 -15.26 10.29 -6.70
C ALA A 99 -16.78 10.07 -6.66
N PRO A 100 -17.40 9.58 -7.75
CA PRO A 100 -18.83 9.30 -7.79
C PRO A 100 -19.20 7.89 -7.30
N TYR A 101 -18.20 7.10 -6.88
CA TYR A 101 -18.38 5.73 -6.38
C TYR A 101 -17.30 5.40 -5.35
N THR A 102 -17.50 4.33 -4.59
CA THR A 102 -16.59 3.84 -3.55
C THR A 102 -15.89 2.57 -4.04
N ALA A 103 -14.59 2.43 -3.76
CA ALA A 103 -13.82 1.22 -4.02
C ALA A 103 -14.36 0.04 -3.20
N THR A 104 -14.36 -1.16 -3.77
CA THR A 104 -14.97 -2.34 -3.10
C THR A 104 -14.33 -2.63 -1.75
N ALA A 105 -13.00 -2.57 -1.66
CA ALA A 105 -12.29 -2.79 -0.39
C ALA A 105 -12.67 -1.76 0.68
N VAL A 106 -12.81 -0.48 0.28
CA VAL A 106 -13.25 0.59 1.18
C VAL A 106 -14.68 0.35 1.63
N GLN A 107 -15.60 0.06 0.70
CA GLN A 107 -17.01 -0.17 1.01
C GLN A 107 -17.20 -1.32 2.02
N ARG A 108 -16.49 -2.44 1.83
CA ARG A 108 -16.53 -3.58 2.77
C ARG A 108 -16.14 -3.20 4.19
N LEU A 109 -15.11 -2.38 4.35
CA LEU A 109 -14.67 -1.92 5.68
C LEU A 109 -15.70 -0.97 6.32
N LEU A 110 -16.28 -0.07 5.52
CA LEU A 110 -17.35 0.83 6.00
C LEU A 110 -18.59 0.04 6.42
N ASP A 111 -18.99 -0.97 5.64
CA ASP A 111 -20.11 -1.85 5.94
C ASP A 111 -19.88 -2.67 7.22
N ALA A 112 -18.62 -3.05 7.49
CA ALA A 112 -18.18 -3.69 8.73
C ALA A 112 -18.03 -2.74 9.92
N GLY A 113 -18.32 -1.44 9.75
CA GLY A 113 -18.40 -0.45 10.81
C GLY A 113 -17.17 0.44 11.00
N ALA A 114 -16.19 0.39 10.09
CA ALA A 114 -15.03 1.27 10.13
C ALA A 114 -15.40 2.73 9.82
N LEU A 115 -14.63 3.67 10.37
CA LEU A 115 -14.86 5.12 10.27
C LEU A 115 -13.82 5.76 9.33
N PRO A 116 -14.21 6.33 8.19
CA PRO A 116 -13.26 6.93 7.25
C PRO A 116 -12.78 8.28 7.79
N VAL A 117 -11.58 8.33 8.39
CA VAL A 117 -11.05 9.55 9.02
C VAL A 117 -10.34 10.49 8.04
N GLY A 118 -9.87 9.96 6.90
CA GLY A 118 -9.34 10.79 5.83
C GLY A 118 -8.77 10.01 4.65
N LYS A 119 -8.47 10.76 3.59
CA LYS A 119 -7.71 10.31 2.42
C LYS A 119 -6.24 10.65 2.60
N THR A 120 -5.38 9.65 2.62
CA THR A 120 -3.95 9.81 2.92
C THR A 120 -3.13 10.15 1.69
N ASN A 121 -2.04 10.89 1.92
CA ASN A 121 -1.07 11.27 0.92
C ASN A 121 -0.30 10.07 0.37
N LEU A 122 0.25 10.26 -0.83
CA LEU A 122 0.97 9.25 -1.60
C LEU A 122 1.88 9.92 -2.63
N ASP A 123 2.88 9.21 -3.12
CA ASP A 123 3.53 9.58 -4.38
C ASP A 123 2.50 9.65 -5.51
N GLU A 124 2.64 10.63 -6.39
CA GLU A 124 1.72 10.88 -7.48
C GLU A 124 1.42 9.60 -8.29
N PHE A 125 0.13 9.23 -8.39
CA PHE A 125 -0.33 7.99 -9.03
C PHE A 125 0.37 6.72 -8.55
N ALA A 126 0.76 6.68 -7.28
CA ALA A 126 1.49 5.59 -6.64
C ALA A 126 2.92 5.36 -7.19
N MET A 127 3.52 6.36 -7.84
CA MET A 127 4.83 6.25 -8.50
C MET A 127 5.95 6.88 -7.67
N GLY A 128 6.57 6.08 -6.81
CA GLY A 128 7.70 6.49 -5.99
C GLY A 128 7.85 5.60 -4.76
N SER A 129 8.95 5.79 -4.04
CA SER A 129 9.32 5.05 -2.83
C SER A 129 9.69 6.02 -1.68
N SER A 130 9.11 7.24 -1.67
CA SER A 130 9.40 8.23 -0.62
C SER A 130 8.24 9.17 -0.24
N CYS A 131 7.15 9.19 -0.98
CA CYS A 131 6.05 10.17 -0.87
C CYS A 131 6.46 11.62 -1.25
N GLU A 132 7.68 11.82 -1.80
CA GLU A 132 8.16 13.14 -2.23
C GLU A 132 7.56 13.61 -3.55
N ASN A 133 7.08 12.68 -4.39
CA ASN A 133 6.49 13.02 -5.68
C ASN A 133 5.06 13.55 -5.55
N SER A 134 4.46 13.54 -4.36
CA SER A 134 3.13 14.12 -4.16
C SER A 134 3.11 15.59 -4.56
N ALA A 135 2.21 15.95 -5.47
CA ALA A 135 2.05 17.32 -5.93
C ALA A 135 1.28 18.21 -4.95
N LEU A 136 0.70 17.63 -3.90
CA LEU A 136 -0.30 18.27 -3.03
C LEU A 136 0.13 18.41 -1.56
N GLY A 137 1.20 17.73 -1.15
CA GLY A 137 1.71 17.84 0.21
C GLY A 137 2.89 16.91 0.48
N THR A 138 3.62 17.16 1.55
CA THR A 138 4.75 16.33 1.97
C THR A 138 4.39 15.55 3.22
N THR A 139 4.52 14.23 3.16
CA THR A 139 4.43 13.38 4.36
C THR A 139 5.80 13.16 4.95
N ARG A 140 5.91 13.23 6.28
CA ARG A 140 7.14 13.05 7.05
C ARG A 140 7.09 11.76 7.86
N ASN A 141 8.24 11.14 8.08
CA ASN A 141 8.33 9.98 8.95
C ASN A 141 8.03 10.39 10.41
N PRO A 142 7.08 9.73 11.11
CA PRO A 142 6.77 10.07 12.50
C PRO A 142 7.94 9.86 13.48
N TRP A 143 8.92 9.02 13.14
CA TRP A 143 10.12 8.76 13.96
C TRP A 143 11.22 9.81 13.77
N ASP A 144 11.31 10.40 12.58
CA ASP A 144 12.26 11.48 12.27
C ASP A 144 11.70 12.34 11.13
N ARG A 145 11.33 13.58 11.44
CA ARG A 145 10.65 14.50 10.51
C ARG A 145 11.53 15.00 9.37
N GLU A 146 12.85 14.75 9.44
CA GLU A 146 13.81 15.03 8.37
C GLU A 146 13.96 13.86 7.38
N ARG A 147 13.28 12.73 7.64
CA ARG A 147 13.31 11.52 6.83
C ARG A 147 11.97 11.22 6.17
N VAL A 148 12.05 10.47 5.08
CA VAL A 148 10.89 10.04 4.28
C VAL A 148 10.11 8.94 5.02
N PRO A 149 8.78 8.88 4.86
CA PRO A 149 7.97 7.77 5.38
C PRO A 149 8.01 6.52 4.48
N GLY A 150 8.77 6.56 3.38
CA GLY A 150 8.72 5.56 2.31
C GLY A 150 7.59 5.85 1.31
N GLY A 151 7.45 5.02 0.28
CA GLY A 151 6.43 5.24 -0.74
C GLY A 151 5.99 4.00 -1.51
N SER A 152 4.86 4.04 -2.20
CA SER A 152 4.01 5.22 -2.39
C SER A 152 2.90 5.37 -1.36
N SER A 153 2.72 4.45 -0.40
CA SER A 153 1.67 4.57 0.65
C SER A 153 2.17 5.30 1.90
N GLY A 154 3.09 6.27 1.75
CA GLY A 154 3.74 6.98 2.84
C GLY A 154 2.74 7.62 3.81
N GLY A 155 1.69 8.28 3.31
CA GLY A 155 0.64 8.86 4.16
C GLY A 155 -0.15 7.82 4.97
N SER A 156 -0.53 6.69 4.36
CA SER A 156 -1.24 5.61 5.06
C SER A 156 -0.43 5.04 6.21
N VAL A 157 0.87 4.83 5.97
CA VAL A 157 1.77 4.27 6.98
C VAL A 157 2.10 5.29 8.06
N ALA A 158 2.38 6.54 7.67
CA ALA A 158 2.63 7.62 8.63
C ALA A 158 1.42 7.88 9.54
N ALA A 159 0.19 7.86 9.02
CA ALA A 159 -1.03 8.02 9.83
C ALA A 159 -1.15 6.96 10.94
N VAL A 160 -0.86 5.69 10.62
CA VAL A 160 -0.92 4.59 11.59
C VAL A 160 0.22 4.68 12.61
N ALA A 161 1.44 4.94 12.14
CA ALA A 161 2.63 5.10 12.99
C ALA A 161 2.51 6.31 13.93
N ALA A 162 1.94 7.41 13.44
CA ALA A 162 1.66 8.61 14.22
C ALA A 162 0.41 8.46 15.09
N GLY A 163 -0.31 7.35 15.07
CA GLY A 163 -1.52 7.12 15.88
C GLY A 163 -2.71 8.03 15.53
N GLU A 164 -2.75 8.53 14.30
CA GLU A 164 -3.84 9.32 13.71
C GLU A 164 -4.93 8.41 13.10
N ALA A 165 -4.61 7.14 12.89
CA ALA A 165 -5.55 6.08 12.54
C ALA A 165 -5.15 4.77 13.23
N VAL A 166 -6.08 3.81 13.28
CA VAL A 166 -5.83 2.46 13.80
C VAL A 166 -5.53 1.50 12.66
N LEU A 167 -6.35 1.58 11.61
CA LEU A 167 -6.15 0.89 10.35
C LEU A 167 -5.91 1.91 9.24
N ALA A 168 -5.10 1.54 8.25
CA ALA A 168 -5.10 2.22 6.98
C ALA A 168 -5.14 1.23 5.81
N LEU A 169 -5.63 1.70 4.67
CA LEU A 169 -5.43 1.03 3.39
C LEU A 169 -4.28 1.67 2.63
N GLY A 170 -3.42 0.83 2.08
CA GLY A 170 -2.42 1.20 1.09
C GLY A 170 -2.60 0.41 -0.21
N SER A 171 -1.83 0.77 -1.23
CA SER A 171 -1.72 -0.03 -2.47
C SER A 171 -0.26 -0.39 -2.68
N ASP A 172 0.02 -1.64 -3.04
CA ASP A 172 1.35 -2.17 -3.28
C ASP A 172 1.43 -2.70 -4.71
N THR A 173 2.29 -2.07 -5.52
CA THR A 173 2.59 -2.54 -6.88
C THR A 173 3.97 -3.18 -6.94
N GLY A 174 4.98 -2.54 -6.34
CA GLY A 174 6.36 -3.04 -6.31
C GLY A 174 6.96 -3.15 -4.91
N GLY A 175 6.21 -2.82 -3.85
CA GLY A 175 6.76 -2.60 -2.50
C GLY A 175 6.00 -1.54 -1.72
N SER A 176 5.05 -0.85 -2.36
CA SER A 176 4.48 0.40 -1.88
C SER A 176 3.62 0.35 -0.61
N ILE A 177 3.44 -0.83 0.01
CA ILE A 177 2.93 -0.98 1.39
C ILE A 177 4.05 -1.46 2.32
N ARG A 178 4.84 -2.43 1.85
CA ARG A 178 5.83 -3.15 2.65
C ARG A 178 7.06 -2.33 3.00
N GLU A 179 7.58 -1.58 2.02
CA GLU A 179 8.72 -0.68 2.20
C GLU A 179 8.39 0.47 3.16
N PRO A 180 7.29 1.24 2.98
CA PRO A 180 6.95 2.30 3.91
C PRO A 180 6.68 1.74 5.32
N ALA A 181 6.04 0.58 5.42
CA ALA A 181 5.79 -0.08 6.71
C ALA A 181 7.09 -0.40 7.46
N ALA A 182 8.16 -0.80 6.76
CA ALA A 182 9.47 -1.00 7.36
C ALA A 182 10.07 0.33 7.84
N PHE A 183 9.93 1.41 7.06
CA PHE A 183 10.46 2.73 7.39
C PHE A 183 9.78 3.40 8.58
N CYS A 184 8.49 3.15 8.80
CA CYS A 184 7.76 3.73 9.92
C CYS A 184 7.47 2.71 11.05
N GLY A 185 8.04 1.50 10.99
CA GLY A 185 7.94 0.52 12.07
C GLY A 185 6.51 0.05 12.35
N VAL A 186 5.71 -0.19 11.30
CA VAL A 186 4.34 -0.73 11.40
C VAL A 186 4.21 -2.03 10.61
N VAL A 187 3.05 -2.67 10.70
CA VAL A 187 2.72 -3.85 9.90
C VAL A 187 2.11 -3.40 8.58
N GLY A 188 2.65 -3.90 7.47
CA GLY A 188 2.12 -3.69 6.12
C GLY A 188 1.97 -5.00 5.39
N PHE A 189 0.76 -5.31 4.90
CA PHE A 189 0.50 -6.57 4.21
C PHE A 189 0.07 -6.33 2.77
N LYS A 190 0.71 -7.00 1.82
CA LYS A 190 0.25 -7.11 0.44
C LYS A 190 -0.38 -8.50 0.25
N PRO A 191 -1.69 -8.62 0.03
CA PRO A 191 -2.33 -9.89 -0.29
C PRO A 191 -1.85 -10.52 -1.60
N THR A 192 -2.21 -11.78 -1.82
CA THR A 192 -2.11 -12.44 -3.13
C THR A 192 -2.85 -11.62 -4.17
N TYR A 193 -2.31 -11.50 -5.38
CA TYR A 193 -2.98 -10.81 -6.48
C TYR A 193 -4.37 -11.44 -6.74
N GLY A 194 -5.39 -10.60 -6.93
CA GLY A 194 -6.79 -10.99 -7.09
C GLY A 194 -7.53 -11.37 -5.79
N ARG A 195 -6.88 -11.32 -4.62
CA ARG A 195 -7.54 -11.63 -3.33
C ARG A 195 -8.41 -10.51 -2.78
N VAL A 196 -7.99 -9.26 -2.99
CA VAL A 196 -8.77 -8.05 -2.73
C VAL A 196 -9.12 -7.44 -4.08
N SER A 197 -10.35 -6.96 -4.24
CA SER A 197 -10.80 -6.32 -5.47
C SER A 197 -10.02 -5.04 -5.75
N ARG A 198 -9.74 -4.80 -7.03
CA ARG A 198 -9.14 -3.56 -7.53
C ARG A 198 -10.20 -2.59 -8.07
N TYR A 199 -11.49 -2.92 -8.00
CA TYR A 199 -12.55 -2.00 -8.37
C TYR A 199 -12.51 -0.74 -7.49
N GLY A 200 -12.35 0.42 -8.14
CA GLY A 200 -12.20 1.73 -7.50
C GLY A 200 -10.81 2.05 -6.93
N LEU A 201 -9.83 1.17 -7.12
CA LEU A 201 -8.42 1.55 -7.10
C LEU A 201 -8.08 2.20 -8.44
N ILE A 202 -7.58 3.44 -8.41
CA ILE A 202 -7.06 4.10 -9.61
C ILE A 202 -5.76 3.40 -10.00
N ALA A 203 -5.80 2.68 -11.11
CA ALA A 203 -4.76 1.76 -11.53
C ALA A 203 -3.45 2.48 -11.90
N PHE A 204 -2.34 1.94 -11.39
CA PHE A 204 -0.99 2.22 -11.83
C PHE A 204 -0.54 1.13 -12.80
N ALA A 205 -0.31 -0.10 -12.31
CA ALA A 205 0.01 -1.27 -13.13
C ALA A 205 -0.97 -2.39 -12.79
N SER A 206 -1.96 -2.58 -13.66
CA SER A 206 -3.10 -3.45 -13.44
C SER A 206 -2.73 -4.89 -13.09
N SER A 207 -1.65 -5.45 -13.65
CA SER A 207 -1.24 -6.83 -13.39
C SER A 207 -0.44 -7.01 -12.09
N LEU A 208 -0.19 -5.93 -11.34
CA LEU A 208 0.68 -5.91 -10.17
C LEU A 208 0.01 -5.27 -8.95
N ASP A 209 -0.83 -4.25 -9.17
CA ASP A 209 -1.51 -3.48 -8.14
C ASP A 209 -2.30 -4.38 -7.21
N GLN A 210 -2.13 -4.18 -5.89
CA GLN A 210 -3.01 -4.80 -4.90
C GLN A 210 -3.24 -3.91 -3.69
N ILE A 211 -4.51 -3.82 -3.25
CA ILE A 211 -4.87 -3.15 -2.00
C ILE A 211 -4.47 -4.03 -0.82
N GLY A 212 -3.91 -3.42 0.23
CA GLY A 212 -3.44 -4.11 1.43
C GLY A 212 -3.65 -3.29 2.71
N PRO A 213 -3.76 -3.94 3.88
CA PRO A 213 -3.93 -3.24 5.14
C PRO A 213 -2.58 -2.81 5.72
N VAL A 214 -2.64 -1.73 6.50
CA VAL A 214 -1.59 -1.23 7.37
C VAL A 214 -2.16 -1.12 8.78
N ALA A 215 -1.41 -1.61 9.78
CA ALA A 215 -1.81 -1.56 11.17
C ALA A 215 -0.58 -1.58 12.10
N ARG A 216 -0.76 -1.32 13.40
CA ARG A 216 0.32 -1.46 14.39
C ARG A 216 0.61 -2.90 14.79
N THR A 217 -0.37 -3.79 14.62
CA THR A 217 -0.27 -5.20 15.01
C THR A 217 -0.62 -6.12 13.84
N VAL A 218 -0.05 -7.33 13.83
CA VAL A 218 -0.39 -8.37 12.84
C VAL A 218 -1.86 -8.76 12.96
N GLN A 219 -2.40 -8.80 14.18
CA GLN A 219 -3.79 -9.11 14.46
C GLN A 219 -4.76 -8.11 13.81
N ASP A 220 -4.48 -6.81 13.92
CA ASP A 220 -5.33 -5.78 13.32
C ASP A 220 -5.22 -5.77 11.79
N ALA A 221 -4.03 -6.01 11.24
CA ALA A 221 -3.84 -6.18 9.80
C ALA A 221 -4.62 -7.38 9.26
N ALA A 222 -4.61 -8.51 9.98
CA ALA A 222 -5.37 -9.72 9.64
C ALA A 222 -6.89 -9.47 9.69
N ARG A 223 -7.38 -8.80 10.74
CA ARG A 223 -8.81 -8.40 10.85
C ARG A 223 -9.24 -7.52 9.68
N CYS A 224 -8.43 -6.53 9.32
CA CYS A 224 -8.70 -5.65 8.17
C CYS A 224 -8.75 -6.45 6.86
N TYR A 225 -7.75 -7.31 6.63
CA TYR A 225 -7.69 -8.18 5.46
C TYR A 225 -8.91 -9.10 5.34
N ASP A 226 -9.32 -9.75 6.43
CA ASP A 226 -10.45 -10.68 6.43
C ASP A 226 -11.76 -10.00 5.98
N VAL A 227 -11.95 -8.73 6.33
CA VAL A 227 -13.14 -7.95 5.93
C VAL A 227 -13.09 -7.52 4.46
N MET A 228 -11.95 -7.05 3.97
CA MET A 228 -11.86 -6.50 2.61
C MET A 228 -11.64 -7.55 1.52
N ALA A 229 -11.10 -8.72 1.85
CA ALA A 229 -10.79 -9.78 0.90
C ALA A 229 -12.06 -10.52 0.42
N GLY A 230 -11.97 -11.09 -0.78
CA GLY A 230 -13.03 -11.90 -1.37
C GLY A 230 -13.39 -11.47 -2.79
N HIS A 231 -14.00 -12.39 -3.52
CA HIS A 231 -14.42 -12.18 -4.90
C HIS A 231 -15.34 -10.96 -5.05
N ASP A 232 -15.18 -10.24 -6.15
CA ASP A 232 -16.00 -9.08 -6.51
C ASP A 232 -16.40 -9.19 -7.98
N PRO A 233 -17.70 -9.26 -8.31
CA PRO A 233 -18.16 -9.34 -9.69
C PRO A 233 -17.82 -8.08 -10.53
N LEU A 234 -17.47 -6.96 -9.90
CA LEU A 234 -17.03 -5.73 -10.57
C LEU A 234 -15.56 -5.75 -10.98
N ASP A 235 -14.80 -6.76 -10.53
CA ASP A 235 -13.39 -6.96 -10.88
C ASP A 235 -13.17 -8.35 -11.48
N ALA A 236 -12.98 -8.39 -12.80
CA ALA A 236 -12.73 -9.60 -13.57
C ALA A 236 -11.44 -10.34 -13.18
N THR A 237 -10.55 -9.70 -12.42
CA THR A 237 -9.31 -10.32 -11.90
C THR A 237 -9.43 -10.79 -10.46
N SER A 238 -10.56 -10.52 -9.80
CA SER A 238 -10.79 -11.00 -8.44
C SER A 238 -11.04 -12.50 -8.44
N LEU A 239 -10.32 -13.23 -7.59
CA LEU A 239 -10.37 -14.68 -7.53
C LEU A 239 -11.67 -15.14 -6.86
N ALA A 240 -12.44 -15.98 -7.55
CA ALA A 240 -13.59 -16.69 -7.01
C ALA A 240 -13.17 -17.82 -6.06
N ARG A 241 -12.46 -17.49 -4.98
CA ARG A 241 -11.97 -18.42 -3.96
C ARG A 241 -12.42 -17.97 -2.57
N PRO A 242 -12.92 -18.87 -1.71
CA PRO A 242 -13.26 -18.54 -0.34
C PRO A 242 -12.09 -17.89 0.41
N VAL A 243 -12.41 -16.95 1.30
CA VAL A 243 -11.46 -16.34 2.22
C VAL A 243 -11.66 -16.98 3.58
N ALA A 244 -10.65 -17.69 4.07
CA ALA A 244 -10.64 -18.16 5.44
C ALA A 244 -10.26 -17.00 6.37
N ALA A 245 -10.93 -16.88 7.51
CA ALA A 245 -10.57 -15.90 8.52
C ALA A 245 -9.15 -16.18 9.03
N THR A 246 -8.28 -15.18 8.98
CA THR A 246 -6.88 -15.25 9.38
C THR A 246 -6.65 -14.71 10.78
N HIS A 247 -7.46 -13.77 11.26
CA HIS A 247 -7.27 -13.14 12.57
C HIS A 247 -7.43 -14.09 13.77
N ASN A 248 -8.11 -15.23 13.60
CA ASN A 248 -8.25 -16.23 14.67
C ASN A 248 -7.23 -17.36 14.58
N GLY A 249 -6.35 -17.34 13.56
CA GLY A 249 -5.37 -18.38 13.29
C GLY A 249 -3.93 -18.01 13.65
N LEU A 250 -3.70 -16.92 14.38
CA LEU A 250 -2.37 -16.51 14.79
C LEU A 250 -1.78 -17.48 15.83
N ARG A 251 -0.47 -17.70 15.73
CA ARG A 251 0.31 -18.57 16.63
C ARG A 251 1.43 -17.76 17.27
N ASP A 252 1.81 -18.17 18.48
CA ASP A 252 2.92 -17.57 19.24
C ASP A 252 4.28 -18.21 18.94
N ASP A 253 4.32 -19.25 18.11
CA ASP A 253 5.55 -19.97 17.72
C ASP A 253 5.55 -20.32 16.23
N LEU A 254 6.74 -20.66 15.73
CA LEU A 254 7.00 -21.07 14.35
C LEU A 254 7.43 -22.54 14.25
N ARG A 255 7.13 -23.36 15.27
CA ARG A 255 7.52 -24.78 15.29
C ARG A 255 6.93 -25.52 14.10
N GLY A 256 7.81 -26.20 13.37
CA GLY A 256 7.47 -26.98 12.18
C GLY A 256 7.28 -26.14 10.92
N VAL A 257 7.58 -24.84 10.94
CA VAL A 257 7.56 -23.97 9.76
C VAL A 257 8.96 -23.88 9.19
N ARG A 258 9.12 -24.18 7.90
CA ARG A 258 10.38 -23.98 7.17
C ARG A 258 10.40 -22.60 6.55
N ILE A 259 11.39 -21.78 6.89
CA ILE A 259 11.56 -20.43 6.36
C ILE A 259 12.76 -20.41 5.42
N GLY A 260 12.49 -20.10 4.15
CA GLY A 260 13.50 -19.94 3.12
C GLY A 260 14.28 -18.64 3.29
N LEU A 261 15.61 -18.73 3.36
CA LEU A 261 16.52 -17.60 3.21
C LEU A 261 17.03 -17.58 1.76
N VAL A 262 16.82 -16.48 1.05
CA VAL A 262 17.15 -16.37 -0.38
C VAL A 262 18.63 -16.03 -0.55
N ASN A 263 19.39 -16.91 -1.21
CA ASN A 263 20.82 -16.74 -1.43
C ASN A 263 21.18 -15.44 -2.19
N GLU A 264 20.37 -15.07 -3.16
CA GLU A 264 20.57 -13.88 -4.00
C GLU A 264 20.26 -12.57 -3.25
N PHE A 265 19.46 -12.63 -2.18
CA PHE A 265 19.16 -11.47 -1.34
C PHE A 265 20.26 -11.25 -0.28
N THR A 266 21.45 -10.92 -0.76
CA THR A 266 22.61 -10.75 0.11
C THR A 266 22.47 -9.55 1.04
N LEU A 267 22.63 -9.80 2.35
CA LEU A 267 22.68 -8.73 3.35
C LEU A 267 24.03 -7.98 3.34
N SER A 268 25.06 -8.50 2.67
CA SER A 268 26.40 -7.90 2.66
C SER A 268 26.45 -6.54 1.96
N ALA A 269 25.47 -6.23 1.10
CA ALA A 269 25.34 -4.95 0.43
C ALA A 269 24.64 -3.88 1.31
N LEU A 270 24.09 -4.28 2.46
CA LEU A 270 23.39 -3.37 3.38
C LEU A 270 24.36 -2.69 4.35
N GLY A 271 23.96 -1.53 4.88
CA GLY A 271 24.68 -0.87 5.98
C GLY A 271 24.77 -1.78 7.21
N ALA A 272 25.85 -1.64 8.00
CA ALA A 272 26.16 -2.56 9.10
C ALA A 272 25.01 -2.71 10.11
N ASP A 273 24.38 -1.60 10.51
CA ASP A 273 23.29 -1.61 11.49
C ASP A 273 22.00 -2.25 10.96
N VAL A 274 21.68 -2.00 9.67
CA VAL A 274 20.55 -2.61 8.96
C VAL A 274 20.77 -4.11 8.80
N ARG A 275 21.98 -4.51 8.39
CA ARG A 275 22.39 -5.90 8.27
C ARG A 275 22.26 -6.63 9.61
N ALA A 276 22.84 -6.08 10.68
CA ALA A 276 22.78 -6.68 12.01
C ALA A 276 21.34 -6.82 12.52
N THR A 277 20.47 -5.88 12.17
CA THR A 277 19.03 -5.95 12.49
C THR A 277 18.34 -7.11 11.79
N TYR A 278 18.61 -7.35 10.50
CA TYR A 278 18.06 -8.51 9.79
C TYR A 278 18.65 -9.84 10.25
N GLU A 279 19.96 -9.90 10.54
CA GLU A 279 20.61 -11.10 11.08
C GLU A 279 20.00 -11.47 12.45
N ARG A 280 19.74 -10.48 13.32
CA ARG A 280 19.01 -10.70 14.57
C ARG A 280 17.58 -11.19 14.32
N ALA A 281 16.87 -10.60 13.35
CA ALA A 281 15.52 -11.03 13.01
C ALA A 281 15.47 -12.51 12.59
N TYR A 282 16.46 -12.97 11.82
CA TYR A 282 16.57 -14.38 11.45
C TYR A 282 16.86 -15.27 12.67
N ALA A 283 17.73 -14.83 13.58
CA ALA A 283 17.96 -15.53 14.84
C ALA A 283 16.68 -15.60 15.71
N ASP A 284 15.87 -14.53 15.73
CA ASP A 284 14.58 -14.51 16.44
C ASP A 284 13.58 -15.51 15.84
N LEU A 285 13.53 -15.64 14.50
CA LEU A 285 12.69 -16.64 13.82
C LEU A 285 13.11 -18.07 14.20
N GLU A 286 14.41 -18.36 14.21
CA GLU A 286 14.94 -19.66 14.67
C GLU A 286 14.63 -19.89 16.16
N GLY A 287 14.77 -18.86 17.00
CA GLY A 287 14.43 -18.91 18.43
C GLY A 287 12.94 -19.19 18.70
N LEU A 288 12.05 -18.78 17.79
CA LEU A 288 10.62 -19.13 17.80
C LEU A 288 10.32 -20.55 17.28
N GLY A 289 11.35 -21.29 16.85
CA GLY A 289 11.27 -22.69 16.43
C GLY A 289 11.12 -22.92 14.93
N ALA A 290 11.36 -21.90 14.10
CA ALA A 290 11.40 -22.08 12.64
C ALA A 290 12.64 -22.87 12.20
N ASP A 291 12.51 -23.66 11.15
CA ASP A 291 13.63 -24.30 10.46
C ASP A 291 14.10 -23.40 9.30
N LEU A 292 15.26 -22.77 9.44
CA LEU A 292 15.80 -21.88 8.41
C LEU A 292 16.51 -22.71 7.33
N VAL A 293 16.07 -22.56 6.08
CA VAL A 293 16.60 -23.33 4.95
C VAL A 293 17.04 -22.42 3.81
N ASP A 294 18.18 -22.69 3.20
CA ASP A 294 18.63 -21.91 2.04
C ASP A 294 17.78 -22.24 0.80
N VAL A 295 17.26 -21.22 0.14
CA VAL A 295 16.57 -21.28 -1.14
C VAL A 295 17.22 -20.35 -2.15
N SER A 296 16.96 -20.56 -3.43
CA SER A 296 17.55 -19.77 -4.51
C SER A 296 16.45 -19.22 -5.41
N LEU A 297 16.60 -17.95 -5.76
CA LEU A 297 15.83 -17.22 -6.77
C LEU A 297 16.81 -16.67 -7.83
N PRO A 298 17.32 -17.49 -8.75
CA PRO A 298 18.38 -17.10 -9.69
C PRO A 298 18.05 -15.88 -10.57
N THR A 299 16.77 -15.58 -10.74
CA THR A 299 16.30 -14.44 -11.53
C THR A 299 15.93 -13.20 -10.72
N ALA A 300 16.16 -13.19 -9.41
CA ALA A 300 15.83 -12.07 -8.51
C ALA A 300 16.44 -10.73 -8.97
N ASP A 301 17.69 -10.75 -9.45
CA ASP A 301 18.39 -9.54 -9.93
C ASP A 301 17.74 -8.90 -11.16
N TYR A 302 16.97 -9.67 -11.94
CA TYR A 302 16.21 -9.13 -13.06
C TYR A 302 14.88 -8.51 -12.62
N GLY A 303 14.51 -8.61 -11.34
CA GLY A 303 13.23 -8.13 -10.80
C GLY A 303 13.01 -6.65 -11.08
N VAL A 304 13.96 -5.79 -10.68
CA VAL A 304 13.85 -4.34 -10.88
C VAL A 304 13.68 -3.99 -12.36
N ALA A 305 14.55 -4.52 -13.24
CA ALA A 305 14.47 -4.26 -14.67
C ALA A 305 13.14 -4.76 -15.29
N THR A 306 12.69 -5.95 -14.87
CA THR A 306 11.41 -6.53 -15.33
C THR A 306 10.23 -5.66 -14.92
N TYR A 307 10.19 -5.21 -13.66
CA TYR A 307 9.16 -4.34 -13.14
C TYR A 307 9.13 -2.99 -13.85
N TYR A 308 10.28 -2.35 -14.06
CA TYR A 308 10.38 -1.06 -14.74
C TYR A 308 10.17 -1.12 -16.26
N LEU A 309 9.92 -2.30 -16.83
CA LEU A 309 9.37 -2.45 -18.18
C LEU A 309 7.86 -2.72 -18.17
N ILE A 310 7.38 -3.56 -17.24
CA ILE A 310 5.96 -3.92 -17.16
C ILE A 310 5.12 -2.77 -16.59
N ALA A 311 5.51 -2.23 -15.44
CA ALA A 311 4.70 -1.25 -14.72
C ALA A 311 4.57 0.08 -15.48
N PRO A 312 5.65 0.65 -16.06
CA PRO A 312 5.54 1.82 -16.93
C PRO A 312 4.71 1.57 -18.20
N ALA A 313 4.85 0.40 -18.84
CA ALA A 313 4.04 0.05 -20.01
C ALA A 313 2.54 0.06 -19.67
N GLU A 314 2.13 -0.62 -18.61
CA GLU A 314 0.73 -0.62 -18.19
C GLU A 314 0.25 0.77 -17.75
N CYS A 315 1.08 1.51 -16.99
CA CYS A 315 0.80 2.89 -16.61
C CYS A 315 0.51 3.78 -17.82
N SER A 316 1.32 3.70 -18.87
CA SER A 316 1.16 4.53 -20.07
C SER A 316 -0.22 4.38 -20.73
N SER A 317 -0.79 3.17 -20.67
CA SER A 317 -2.15 2.88 -21.12
C SER A 317 -3.20 3.27 -20.07
N ASN A 318 -3.01 2.88 -18.80
CA ASN A 318 -3.96 3.14 -17.72
C ASN A 318 -4.24 4.64 -17.53
N LEU A 319 -3.19 5.47 -17.61
CA LEU A 319 -3.24 6.92 -17.45
C LEU A 319 -3.59 7.67 -18.74
N ALA A 320 -3.79 6.99 -19.88
CA ALA A 320 -4.22 7.64 -21.12
C ALA A 320 -5.61 8.29 -20.99
N ARG A 321 -6.44 7.80 -20.05
CA ARG A 321 -7.79 8.33 -19.77
C ARG A 321 -7.82 9.74 -19.17
N PHE A 322 -6.70 10.20 -18.61
CA PHE A 322 -6.60 11.52 -17.98
C PHE A 322 -6.24 12.55 -19.06
N ASP A 323 -7.29 13.15 -19.59
CA ASP A 323 -7.28 13.94 -20.82
C ASP A 323 -8.04 15.29 -20.66
N GLY A 324 -8.62 15.52 -19.47
CA GLY A 324 -9.40 16.71 -19.13
C GLY A 324 -10.79 16.78 -19.77
N MET A 325 -11.21 15.78 -20.56
CA MET A 325 -12.47 15.86 -21.32
C MET A 325 -13.69 15.47 -20.49
N ARG A 326 -13.56 14.42 -19.67
CA ARG A 326 -14.68 13.92 -18.84
C ARG A 326 -14.59 14.39 -17.39
N TYR A 327 -13.38 14.55 -16.87
CA TYR A 327 -13.13 14.88 -15.47
C TYR A 327 -11.68 15.34 -15.28
N GLY A 328 -11.38 15.87 -14.08
CA GLY A 328 -10.05 16.36 -13.72
C GLY A 328 -9.74 17.75 -14.27
N LEU A 329 -8.47 18.10 -14.24
CA LEU A 329 -7.94 19.34 -14.82
C LEU A 329 -8.21 19.40 -16.32
N ARG A 330 -8.58 20.58 -16.84
CA ARG A 330 -8.57 20.89 -18.27
C ARG A 330 -7.83 22.19 -18.52
N VAL A 331 -6.83 22.15 -19.39
CA VAL A 331 -6.13 23.34 -19.88
C VAL A 331 -6.49 23.53 -21.36
N PRO A 332 -7.27 24.56 -21.73
CA PRO A 332 -7.66 24.80 -23.12
C PRO A 332 -6.45 25.00 -24.04
N GLY A 333 -6.49 24.38 -25.23
CA GLY A 333 -5.61 24.63 -26.37
C GLY A 333 -6.40 25.10 -27.59
N ALA A 334 -5.72 25.37 -28.71
CA ALA A 334 -6.34 25.80 -29.96
C ALA A 334 -7.20 24.69 -30.60
N ASP A 335 -6.85 23.43 -30.34
CA ASP A 335 -7.63 22.25 -30.75
C ASP A 335 -7.61 21.16 -29.65
N VAL A 336 -8.20 20.00 -29.97
CA VAL A 336 -8.29 18.86 -29.05
C VAL A 336 -6.91 18.28 -28.73
N ALA A 337 -6.01 18.20 -29.71
CA ALA A 337 -4.68 17.64 -29.51
C ALA A 337 -3.86 18.53 -28.57
N GLU A 338 -3.85 19.84 -28.82
CA GLU A 338 -3.17 20.79 -27.94
C GLU A 338 -3.79 20.82 -26.54
N THR A 339 -5.12 20.67 -26.43
CA THR A 339 -5.80 20.56 -25.12
C THR A 339 -5.30 19.34 -24.33
N TYR A 340 -5.12 18.18 -24.98
CA TYR A 340 -4.56 16.98 -24.35
C TYR A 340 -3.13 17.21 -23.88
N GLU A 341 -2.27 17.73 -24.75
CA GLU A 341 -0.86 17.97 -24.45
C GLU A 341 -0.70 18.93 -23.29
N ARG A 342 -1.37 20.08 -23.33
CA ARG A 342 -1.31 21.11 -22.27
C ARG A 342 -1.86 20.59 -20.94
N THR A 343 -2.99 19.88 -20.98
CA THR A 343 -3.61 19.33 -19.77
C THR A 343 -2.69 18.32 -19.09
N ARG A 344 -2.12 17.39 -19.85
CA ARG A 344 -1.22 16.36 -19.31
C ARG A 344 0.11 16.96 -18.85
N ALA A 345 0.65 17.94 -19.59
CA ALA A 345 1.87 18.64 -19.21
C ALA A 345 1.73 19.44 -17.91
N ALA A 346 0.58 20.09 -17.70
CA ALA A 346 0.29 20.84 -16.48
C ALA A 346 -0.14 19.96 -15.30
N GLY A 347 -0.79 18.83 -15.59
CA GLY A 347 -1.40 17.97 -14.58
C GLY A 347 -0.47 16.93 -13.95
N PHE A 348 0.45 16.36 -14.74
CA PHE A 348 1.36 15.31 -14.28
C PHE A 348 2.74 15.84 -13.86
N GLY A 349 3.24 15.36 -12.73
CA GLY A 349 4.61 15.54 -12.28
C GLY A 349 5.63 14.75 -13.10
N ASP A 350 6.91 15.02 -12.83
CA ASP A 350 8.01 14.55 -13.68
C ASP A 350 8.20 13.04 -13.65
N GLU A 351 8.02 12.37 -12.50
CA GLU A 351 8.12 10.92 -12.41
C GLU A 351 6.99 10.23 -13.20
N VAL A 352 5.77 10.75 -13.11
CA VAL A 352 4.62 10.22 -13.86
C VAL A 352 4.85 10.36 -15.37
N LYS A 353 5.28 11.55 -15.84
CA LYS A 353 5.62 11.78 -17.25
C LYS A 353 6.76 10.86 -17.70
N ARG A 354 7.79 10.66 -16.89
CA ARG A 354 8.92 9.76 -17.19
C ARG A 354 8.44 8.32 -17.40
N ARG A 355 7.60 7.79 -16.51
CA ARG A 355 7.06 6.42 -16.63
C ARG A 355 6.14 6.29 -17.84
N ILE A 356 5.31 7.29 -18.15
CA ILE A 356 4.48 7.29 -19.36
C ILE A 356 5.36 7.23 -20.63
N LEU A 357 6.43 8.02 -20.70
CA LEU A 357 7.36 8.02 -21.83
C LEU A 357 8.05 6.67 -22.02
N ILE A 358 8.62 6.11 -20.93
CA ILE A 358 9.27 4.78 -20.95
C ILE A 358 8.27 3.70 -21.38
N GLY A 359 7.06 3.72 -20.80
CA GLY A 359 6.01 2.76 -21.12
C GLY A 359 5.55 2.82 -22.57
N THR A 360 5.33 4.04 -23.08
CA THR A 360 4.95 4.26 -24.48
C THR A 360 6.03 3.76 -25.43
N HIS A 361 7.31 3.97 -25.09
CA HIS A 361 8.42 3.44 -25.87
C HIS A 361 8.47 1.90 -25.82
N ALA A 362 8.35 1.30 -24.64
CA ALA A 362 8.37 -0.16 -24.46
C ALA A 362 7.21 -0.86 -25.19
N LEU A 363 6.08 -0.17 -25.40
CA LEU A 363 4.93 -0.67 -26.15
C LEU A 363 4.94 -0.31 -27.65
N SER A 364 5.89 0.50 -28.10
CA SER A 364 5.92 0.97 -29.48
C SER A 364 6.30 -0.12 -30.49
N SER A 365 5.80 0.01 -31.72
CA SER A 365 6.13 -0.90 -32.82
C SER A 365 7.65 -0.98 -33.02
N GLY A 366 8.18 -2.21 -33.15
CA GLY A 366 9.61 -2.49 -33.27
C GLY A 366 10.34 -2.71 -31.93
N TYR A 367 9.77 -2.24 -30.82
CA TYR A 367 10.35 -2.35 -29.48
C TYR A 367 9.55 -3.27 -28.54
N TYR A 368 8.26 -3.50 -28.85
CA TYR A 368 7.34 -4.35 -28.07
C TYR A 368 7.91 -5.73 -27.73
N ASP A 369 8.42 -6.47 -28.72
CA ASP A 369 8.95 -7.82 -28.50
C ASP A 369 10.25 -7.82 -27.69
N ALA A 370 11.09 -6.80 -27.90
CA ALA A 370 12.40 -6.67 -27.27
C ALA A 370 12.30 -6.24 -25.80
N TYR A 371 11.29 -5.44 -25.44
CA TYR A 371 11.10 -4.93 -24.08
C TYR A 371 9.92 -5.59 -23.37
N TYR A 372 8.67 -5.28 -23.75
CA TYR A 372 7.50 -5.69 -22.98
C TYR A 372 7.31 -7.22 -22.97
N VAL A 373 7.39 -7.88 -24.13
CA VAL A 373 7.30 -9.36 -24.21
C VAL A 373 8.47 -10.02 -23.49
N ARG A 374 9.68 -9.45 -23.60
CA ARG A 374 10.86 -9.97 -22.89
C ARG A 374 10.70 -9.86 -21.37
N ALA A 375 10.18 -8.75 -20.87
CA ALA A 375 9.88 -8.56 -19.45
C ALA A 375 8.80 -9.53 -18.96
N GLN A 376 7.75 -9.76 -19.74
CA GLN A 376 6.71 -10.75 -19.40
C GLN A 376 7.29 -12.17 -19.31
N LYS A 377 8.23 -12.54 -20.19
CA LYS A 377 8.96 -13.82 -20.10
C LYS A 377 9.84 -13.88 -18.85
N ALA A 378 10.57 -12.81 -18.54
CA ALA A 378 11.37 -12.74 -17.31
C ALA A 378 10.50 -12.87 -16.05
N ARG A 379 9.33 -12.23 -16.02
CA ARG A 379 8.33 -12.39 -14.97
C ARG A 379 7.90 -13.85 -14.78
N THR A 380 7.72 -14.61 -15.86
CA THR A 380 7.43 -16.05 -15.78
C THR A 380 8.55 -16.82 -15.10
N LEU A 381 9.82 -16.51 -15.41
CA LEU A 381 10.97 -17.16 -14.77
C LEU A 381 11.04 -16.80 -13.27
N ILE A 382 10.84 -15.54 -12.91
CA ILE A 382 10.78 -15.10 -11.50
C ILE A 382 9.69 -15.85 -10.74
N ALA A 383 8.49 -16.01 -11.31
CA ALA A 383 7.43 -16.79 -10.68
C ALA A 383 7.78 -18.28 -10.54
N ALA A 384 8.49 -18.86 -11.52
CA ALA A 384 8.94 -20.25 -11.48
C ALA A 384 10.01 -20.49 -10.39
N ASP A 385 10.90 -19.51 -10.15
CA ASP A 385 11.88 -19.56 -9.07
C ASP A 385 11.18 -19.67 -7.71
N PHE A 386 10.17 -18.83 -7.45
CA PHE A 386 9.38 -18.94 -6.21
C PHE A 386 8.66 -20.28 -6.10
N ALA A 387 8.06 -20.77 -7.19
CA ALA A 387 7.39 -22.08 -7.19
C ALA A 387 8.36 -23.22 -6.86
N THR A 388 9.64 -23.10 -7.25
CA THR A 388 10.70 -24.04 -6.91
C THR A 388 11.13 -23.89 -5.44
N ALA A 389 11.32 -22.65 -4.97
CA ALA A 389 11.69 -22.36 -3.59
C ALA A 389 10.64 -22.88 -2.59
N PHE A 390 9.34 -22.71 -2.88
CA PHE A 390 8.24 -23.21 -2.03
C PHE A 390 8.09 -24.75 -2.00
N GLN A 391 8.85 -25.49 -2.81
CA GLN A 391 8.97 -26.95 -2.61
C GLN A 391 9.84 -27.29 -1.40
N ARG A 392 10.71 -26.36 -0.98
CA ARG A 392 11.68 -26.53 0.11
C ARG A 392 11.30 -25.79 1.39
N CYS A 393 10.48 -24.75 1.30
CA CYS A 393 10.07 -23.91 2.43
C CYS A 393 8.56 -23.61 2.38
N ASP A 394 8.01 -23.19 3.52
CA ASP A 394 6.60 -22.84 3.66
C ASP A 394 6.39 -21.31 3.58
N ALA A 395 7.42 -20.54 3.93
CA ALA A 395 7.50 -19.09 3.78
C ALA A 395 8.93 -18.67 3.41
N ILE A 396 9.11 -17.44 2.93
CA ILE A 396 10.43 -16.85 2.65
C ILE A 396 10.59 -15.60 3.51
N ALA A 397 11.75 -15.45 4.16
CA ALA A 397 12.14 -14.23 4.85
C ALA A 397 13.14 -13.44 3.99
N ALA A 398 12.91 -12.13 3.87
CA ALA A 398 13.76 -11.22 3.11
C ALA A 398 13.67 -9.80 3.71
N PRO A 399 14.68 -8.95 3.49
CA PRO A 399 14.59 -7.53 3.80
C PRO A 399 13.35 -6.88 3.17
N ALA A 400 12.69 -6.00 3.91
CA ALA A 400 11.59 -5.19 3.38
C ALA A 400 12.08 -3.87 2.76
N ALA A 401 13.29 -3.42 3.13
CA ALA A 401 13.94 -2.24 2.58
C ALA A 401 15.47 -2.42 2.54
N ALA A 402 16.13 -1.70 1.63
CA ALA A 402 17.58 -1.77 1.44
C ALA A 402 18.39 -0.81 2.34
N SER A 403 17.73 0.00 3.16
CA SER A 403 18.33 0.91 4.13
C SER A 403 17.34 1.27 5.24
N GLU A 404 17.77 2.08 6.20
CA GLU A 404 16.83 2.85 7.01
C GLU A 404 16.10 3.92 6.18
N ALA A 405 15.06 4.52 6.77
CA ALA A 405 14.35 5.65 6.16
C ALA A 405 15.32 6.77 5.83
N PHE A 406 15.50 7.15 4.56
CA PHE A 406 16.51 8.15 4.18
C PHE A 406 16.00 9.60 4.34
N ARG A 407 16.93 10.56 4.38
CA ARG A 407 16.58 12.00 4.41
C ARG A 407 15.94 12.43 3.10
N PHE A 408 15.04 13.40 3.15
CA PHE A 408 14.48 14.02 1.95
C PHE A 408 15.58 14.44 0.96
N ALA A 409 15.31 14.29 -0.33
CA ALA A 409 16.22 14.58 -1.44
C ALA A 409 17.56 13.81 -1.46
N ALA A 410 17.78 12.84 -0.56
CA ALA A 410 19.03 12.06 -0.53
C ALA A 410 19.21 11.14 -1.75
N LYS A 411 18.11 10.82 -2.46
CA LYS A 411 18.08 9.94 -3.64
C LYS A 411 17.49 10.68 -4.84
N SER A 412 18.21 11.69 -5.32
CA SER A 412 17.80 12.50 -6.48
C SER A 412 17.98 11.78 -7.82
N ASP A 413 18.84 10.76 -7.88
CA ASP A 413 18.98 9.89 -9.04
C ASP A 413 17.83 8.85 -9.07
N PRO A 414 17.00 8.80 -10.14
CA PRO A 414 15.86 7.89 -10.21
C PRO A 414 16.26 6.41 -10.05
N TYR A 415 17.41 6.00 -10.59
CA TYR A 415 17.86 4.61 -10.50
C TYR A 415 18.14 4.20 -9.05
N SER A 416 18.80 5.07 -8.28
CA SER A 416 19.02 4.85 -6.84
C SER A 416 17.72 4.72 -6.03
N MET A 417 16.65 5.42 -6.44
CA MET A 417 15.31 5.29 -5.85
C MET A 417 14.69 3.94 -6.24
N TYR A 418 14.82 3.52 -7.49
CA TYR A 418 14.24 2.27 -8.00
C TYR A 418 14.83 1.02 -7.34
N LEU A 419 16.10 1.09 -6.94
CA LEU A 419 16.77 0.00 -6.21
C LEU A 419 16.26 -0.17 -4.77
N MET A 420 15.52 0.79 -4.21
CA MET A 420 14.90 0.63 -2.89
C MET A 420 13.91 -0.53 -2.84
N ASP A 421 13.29 -0.84 -3.99
CA ASP A 421 12.29 -1.88 -4.11
C ASP A 421 12.88 -3.26 -4.51
N TYR A 422 14.22 -3.40 -4.50
CA TYR A 422 14.91 -4.61 -4.96
C TYR A 422 14.38 -5.90 -4.29
N TYR A 423 14.23 -5.88 -2.96
CA TYR A 423 13.76 -7.04 -2.21
C TYR A 423 12.25 -7.27 -2.28
N THR A 424 11.47 -6.26 -2.68
CA THR A 424 10.00 -6.29 -2.62
C THR A 424 9.35 -6.58 -3.97
N ILE A 425 9.97 -6.17 -5.07
CA ILE A 425 9.47 -6.33 -6.45
C ILE A 425 9.26 -7.80 -6.86
N PRO A 426 10.19 -8.75 -6.60
CA PRO A 426 10.05 -10.12 -7.09
C PRO A 426 8.74 -10.78 -6.66
N MET A 427 8.29 -10.55 -5.42
CA MET A 427 7.03 -11.09 -4.91
C MET A 427 5.80 -10.49 -5.62
N SER A 428 5.84 -9.20 -6.00
CA SER A 428 4.76 -8.58 -6.77
C SER A 428 4.70 -9.11 -8.19
N LEU A 429 5.85 -9.29 -8.84
CA LEU A 429 5.95 -9.92 -10.16
C LEU A 429 5.37 -11.35 -10.15
N ALA A 430 5.64 -12.11 -9.08
CA ALA A 430 5.08 -13.45 -8.89
C ALA A 430 3.62 -13.46 -8.38
N GLY A 431 3.02 -12.31 -8.07
CA GLY A 431 1.63 -12.21 -7.58
C GLY A 431 1.42 -12.77 -6.16
N LEU A 432 2.49 -12.92 -5.37
CA LEU A 432 2.49 -13.59 -4.07
C LEU A 432 2.05 -12.68 -2.92
N PRO A 433 1.44 -13.20 -1.85
CA PRO A 433 1.23 -12.43 -0.63
C PRO A 433 2.57 -12.14 0.06
N SER A 434 2.68 -11.00 0.75
CA SER A 434 3.92 -10.60 1.43
C SER A 434 3.61 -9.65 2.59
N LEU A 435 4.21 -9.93 3.75
CA LEU A 435 4.01 -9.17 4.98
C LEU A 435 5.33 -8.48 5.37
N SER A 436 5.25 -7.20 5.73
CA SER A 436 6.32 -6.45 6.38
C SER A 436 5.97 -6.29 7.86
N VAL A 437 6.90 -6.64 8.73
CA VAL A 437 6.83 -6.45 10.18
C VAL A 437 8.12 -5.80 10.65
N THR A 438 8.03 -5.03 11.73
CA THR A 438 9.23 -4.42 12.34
C THR A 438 10.15 -5.49 12.94
N CYS A 439 11.45 -5.36 12.71
CA CYS A 439 12.49 -6.24 13.26
C CYS A 439 13.55 -5.48 14.10
N GLY A 440 13.34 -4.18 14.31
CA GLY A 440 14.22 -3.34 15.12
C GLY A 440 14.20 -1.87 14.72
N THR A 441 15.08 -1.13 15.36
CA THR A 441 15.36 0.29 15.09
C THR A 441 16.84 0.44 14.77
N VAL A 442 17.16 1.31 13.82
CA VAL A 442 18.52 1.59 13.34
C VAL A 442 18.78 3.09 13.33
#